data_AF-A0A8K0D5Q9-F1
#
_entry.id   AF-A0A8K0D5Q9-F1
#
_cell.length_a   1.000
_cell.length_b   1.000
_cell.length_c   1.000
_cell.angle_alpha   90.00
_cell.angle_beta   90.00
_cell.angle_gamma   90.00
#
_symmetry.space_group_name_H-M   'P 1'
#
loop_
_entity.id
_entity.type
_entity.pdbx_description
1 polymer ?
#
loop_
_entity_poly.entity_id
_entity_poly.type
_entity_poly.pdbx_seq_one_letter_code
_entity_poly.pdbx_strand_id
1 'polypeptide(L)' 'TSKDNDNVTIRWDDHHKSHFSLEWLKQRSFSKENQEKFLNETYKISRVLWDGKELSHTKKYDYEEIMTK' A
#
# COMPACT_ATOMS: atom_id res chain seq x y z
N THR A 1 -17.95 24.47 15.44
CA THR A 1 -18.69 23.23 15.75
C THR A 1 -17.82 22.05 15.38
N SER A 2 -17.73 21.07 16.29
CA SER A 2 -16.84 19.90 16.35
C SER A 2 -16.19 19.43 15.03
N LYS A 3 -14.84 19.39 14.98
CA LYS A 3 -14.08 18.55 14.04
C LYS A 3 -14.34 17.10 14.45
N ASP A 4 -15.34 16.47 13.85
CA ASP A 4 -15.54 15.04 14.01
C ASP A 4 -14.28 14.36 13.47
N ASN A 5 -13.50 13.79 14.39
CA ASN A 5 -12.30 13.04 14.04
C ASN A 5 -12.75 11.89 13.14
N ASP A 6 -12.32 11.91 11.88
CA ASP A 6 -12.58 10.89 10.84
C ASP A 6 -11.99 9.51 11.22
N ASN A 7 -12.41 8.95 12.35
CA ASN A 7 -11.88 7.74 12.96
C ASN A 7 -13.04 6.91 13.52
N VAL A 8 -12.98 5.60 13.30
CA VAL A 8 -13.88 4.61 13.89
C VAL A 8 -13.18 3.95 15.08
N THR A 9 -13.87 3.88 16.21
CA THR A 9 -13.38 3.17 17.40
C THR A 9 -14.24 1.93 17.64
N ILE A 10 -13.60 0.76 17.75
CA ILE A 10 -14.26 -0.51 18.04
C ILE A 10 -13.80 -0.99 19.42
N ARG A 11 -14.76 -1.40 20.26
CA ARG A 11 -14.50 -2.11 21.52
C ARG A 11 -14.88 -3.57 21.32
N TRP A 12 -13.95 -4.46 21.63
CA TRP A 12 -14.14 -5.90 21.52
C TRP A 12 -14.50 -6.50 22.89
N ASP A 13 -15.05 -7.71 22.90
CA ASP A 13 -15.54 -8.37 24.13
C ASP A 13 -14.42 -8.71 25.12
N ASP A 14 -13.18 -8.81 24.64
CA ASP A 14 -11.97 -8.95 25.46
C ASP A 14 -11.47 -7.61 26.06
N HIS A 15 -12.29 -6.55 25.95
CA HIS A 15 -11.98 -5.18 26.36
C HIS A 15 -10.91 -4.46 25.52
N HIS A 16 -10.46 -5.07 24.41
CA HIS A 16 -9.55 -4.40 23.48
C HIS A 16 -10.24 -3.22 22.78
N LYS A 17 -9.46 -2.16 22.48
CA LYS A 17 -9.95 -0.97 21.77
C LYS A 17 -9.09 -0.72 20.53
N SER A 18 -9.71 -0.80 19.37
CA SER A 18 -9.05 -0.52 18.08
C SER A 18 -9.56 0.80 17.50
N HIS A 19 -8.66 1.58 16.90
CA HIS A 19 -8.97 2.86 16.27
C HIS A 19 -8.52 2.80 14.81
N PHE A 20 -9.42 3.14 13.89
CA PHE A 20 -9.17 3.09 12.45
C PHE A 20 -9.49 4.44 11.84
N SER A 21 -8.59 5.01 11.05
CA SER A 21 -8.90 6.22 10.30
C SER A 21 -9.83 5.93 9.13
N LEU A 22 -10.68 6.90 8.78
CA LEU A 22 -11.58 6.82 7.65
C LEU A 22 -10.80 6.61 6.34
N GLU A 23 -9.64 7.24 6.20
CA GLU A 23 -8.76 7.06 5.05
C GLU A 23 -8.30 5.60 4.92
N TRP A 24 -7.84 5.01 6.02
CA TRP A 24 -7.39 3.60 6.04
C TRP A 24 -8.52 2.65 5.67
N LEU A 25 -9.73 2.90 6.20
CA LEU A 25 -10.93 2.11 5.90
C LEU A 25 -11.36 2.25 4.43
N LYS A 26 -11.29 3.45 3.85
CA LYS A 26 -11.60 3.70 2.44
C LYS A 26 -10.62 2.97 1.52
N GLN A 27 -9.31 3.09 1.78
CA GLN A 27 -8.27 2.42 0.98
C GLN A 27 -8.41 0.88 1.01
N ARG A 28 -8.88 0.32 2.13
CA ARG A 28 -9.04 -1.13 2.34
C ARG A 28 -10.48 -1.59 2.27
N SER A 29 -11.37 -0.79 1.68
CA SER A 29 -12.75 -1.19 1.53
C SER A 29 -12.86 -2.48 0.70
N PHE A 30 -13.88 -3.28 0.96
CA PHE A 30 -14.11 -4.54 0.26
C PHE A 30 -14.75 -4.38 -1.14
N SER A 31 -14.77 -3.17 -1.70
CA SER A 31 -15.22 -2.99 -3.08
C SER A 31 -14.20 -3.62 -4.04
N LYS A 32 -14.68 -4.20 -5.14
CA LYS A 32 -13.82 -4.84 -6.14
C LYS A 32 -12.76 -3.88 -6.67
N GLU A 33 -13.15 -2.65 -6.98
CA GLU A 33 -12.26 -1.58 -7.46
C GLU A 33 -11.11 -1.30 -6.49
N ASN A 34 -11.42 -1.10 -5.19
CA ASN A 34 -10.39 -0.78 -4.21
C ASN A 34 -9.50 -1.99 -3.89
N GLN A 35 -10.04 -3.20 -3.92
CA GLN A 35 -9.25 -4.42 -3.79
C GLN A 35 -8.29 -4.60 -4.96
N GLU A 36 -8.75 -4.42 -6.20
CA GLU A 36 -7.89 -4.49 -7.39
C GLU A 36 -6.79 -3.44 -7.35
N LYS A 37 -7.13 -2.20 -6.98
CA LYS A 37 -6.16 -1.12 -6.78
C LYS A 37 -5.11 -1.47 -5.73
N PHE A 38 -5.54 -1.91 -4.54
CA PHE A 38 -4.63 -2.32 -3.46
C PHE A 38 -3.71 -3.46 -3.89
N LEU A 39 -4.25 -4.47 -4.58
CA LEU A 39 -3.48 -5.60 -5.07
C LEU A 39 -2.43 -5.19 -6.10
N ASN A 40 -2.78 -4.30 -7.04
CA ASN A 40 -1.87 -3.87 -8.11
C ASN A 40 -0.80 -2.88 -7.63
N GLU A 41 -1.14 -1.98 -6.71
CA GLU A 41 -0.23 -0.91 -6.26
C GLU A 41 0.66 -1.34 -5.09
N THR A 42 0.12 -2.13 -4.15
CA THR A 42 0.81 -2.45 -2.90
C THR A 42 1.34 -3.88 -2.87
N TYR A 43 0.56 -4.85 -3.34
CA TYR A 43 0.84 -6.27 -3.08
C TYR A 43 1.52 -7.01 -4.23
N LYS A 44 1.19 -6.68 -5.49
CA LYS A 44 1.75 -7.30 -6.69
C LYS A 44 2.36 -6.23 -7.57
N ILE A 45 3.65 -5.98 -7.38
CA ILE A 45 4.44 -5.27 -8.38
C ILE A 45 4.25 -6.02 -9.70
N SER A 46 3.82 -5.29 -10.74
CA SER A 46 3.63 -5.85 -12.08
C SER A 46 4.91 -6.54 -12.54
N ARG A 47 4.80 -7.78 -12.98
CA ARG A 47 5.95 -8.53 -13.50
C ARG A 47 6.28 -7.99 -14.89
N VAL A 48 7.44 -7.35 -15.01
CA VAL A 48 8.03 -7.08 -16.31
C VAL A 48 8.75 -8.34 -16.76
N LEU A 49 8.15 -9.04 -17.72
CA LEU A 49 8.80 -10.17 -18.39
C LEU A 49 9.90 -9.63 -19.30
N TRP A 50 11.01 -10.36 -19.43
CA TRP A 50 12.11 -9.96 -20.29
C TRP A 50 12.67 -11.14 -21.08
N ASP A 51 13.19 -10.85 -22.28
CA ASP A 51 13.94 -11.80 -23.09
C ASP A 51 15.46 -11.48 -23.10
N GLY A 52 16.25 -12.35 -23.75
CA GLY A 52 17.71 -12.20 -23.77
C GLY A 52 18.23 -10.89 -24.39
N LYS A 53 17.43 -10.20 -25.21
CA LYS A 53 17.78 -8.93 -25.85
C LYS A 53 17.61 -7.73 -24.93
N GLU A 54 16.83 -7.88 -23.85
CA GLU A 54 16.53 -6.80 -22.90
C GLU A 54 17.52 -6.77 -21.73
N LEU A 55 18.33 -7.82 -21.56
CA LEU A 55 19.43 -7.88 -20.59
C LEU A 55 20.44 -6.74 -20.78
N SER A 56 20.70 -6.29 -22.01
CA SER A 56 21.60 -5.16 -22.26
C SER A 56 21.03 -3.81 -21.79
N HIS A 57 19.72 -3.73 -21.55
CA HIS A 57 19.02 -2.51 -21.12
C HIS A 57 18.68 -2.51 -19.62
N THR A 58 19.24 -3.42 -18.82
CA THR A 58 19.04 -3.41 -17.37
C THR A 58 19.54 -2.11 -16.76
N LYS A 59 18.70 -1.51 -15.89
CA LYS A 59 19.09 -0.35 -15.10
C LYS A 59 20.27 -0.71 -14.20
N LYS A 60 21.30 0.11 -14.24
CA LYS A 60 22.44 0.04 -13.33
C LYS A 60 22.30 1.16 -12.32
N TYR A 61 22.58 0.84 -11.06
CA TYR A 61 22.57 1.81 -9.99
C TYR A 61 23.93 1.82 -9.32
N ASP A 62 24.39 3.00 -8.97
CA ASP A 62 25.58 3.16 -8.15
C ASP A 62 25.26 2.88 -6.69
N TYR A 63 26.13 2.13 -6.02
CA TYR A 63 25.89 1.70 -4.64
C TYR A 63 25.91 2.89 -3.67
N GLU A 64 26.89 3.79 -3.82
CA GLU A 64 27.05 4.92 -2.92
C GLU A 64 25.90 5.93 -3.10
N GLU A 65 25.42 6.14 -4.34
CA GLU A 65 24.24 6.98 -4.59
C GLU A 65 22.98 6.44 -3.89
N ILE A 66 22.80 5.13 -3.83
CA ILE A 66 21.63 4.52 -3.17
C ILE A 66 21.73 4.68 -1.65
N MET A 67 22.90 4.41 -1.07
CA MET A 67 23.04 4.25 0.38
C MET A 67 23.22 5.58 1.12
N THR A 68 23.49 6.68 0.40
CA THR A 68 23.69 8.01 0.98
C THR A 68 22.48 8.94 0.80
N LYS A 69 21.37 8.44 0.25
CA LYS A 69 20.12 9.18 0.02
C LYS A 69 19.12 9.05 1.16
#